data_AF-A0A1Q7BCL6-F1
#
_entry.id   AF-A0A1Q7BCL6-F1
#
_cell.length_a   1.000
_cell.length_b   1.000
_cell.length_c   1.000
_cell.angle_alpha   90.00
_cell.angle_beta   90.00
_cell.angle_gamma   90.00
#
_symmetry.space_group_name_H-M   'P 1'
#
loop_
_entity.id
_entity.type
_entity.pdbx_description
1 polymer ?
#
loop_
_entity_poly.entity_id
_entity_poly.type
_entity_poly.pdbx_seq_one_letter_code
_entity_poly.pdbx_strand_id
1 'polypeptide(L)'
;MKRLGLALGLIVVVVALVVGAVLFSNPPPQTSNNVNVLSFTYNVSGNTFTFYAADGFTNCTWNFGDSSTGAGSVVSHTYQTNGNYQVTLTADPLTGPLGSLSAFKQVLVTTVTTLIHHYFENLNVTMGNSTT
;
A
#
# COMPACT_ATOMS: atom_id res chain seq x y z
N MET A 1 -31.95 2.16 63.30
CA MET A 1 -32.39 3.51 62.89
C MET A 1 -31.49 4.01 61.77
N LYS A 2 -32.08 4.55 60.70
CA LYS A 2 -31.46 5.20 59.49
C LYS A 2 -30.93 4.19 58.44
N ARG A 3 -31.69 3.90 57.37
CA ARG A 3 -31.94 4.66 56.10
C ARG A 3 -30.65 4.82 55.27
N LEU A 4 -30.57 4.79 53.94
CA LEU A 4 -31.41 4.45 52.77
C LEU A 4 -30.59 5.02 51.57
N GLY A 5 -30.47 4.31 50.43
CA GLY A 5 -30.00 4.84 49.13
C GLY A 5 -28.47 4.93 48.95
N LEU A 6 -27.85 4.69 47.79
CA LEU A 6 -28.34 4.69 46.40
C LEU A 6 -27.70 3.55 45.58
N ALA A 7 -28.53 2.96 44.71
CA ALA A 7 -28.10 2.27 43.50
C ALA A 7 -27.58 3.30 42.48
N LEU A 8 -26.60 2.91 41.64
CA LEU A 8 -26.61 3.06 40.16
C LEU A 8 -25.18 3.01 39.59
N GLY A 9 -25.00 2.18 38.55
CA GLY A 9 -23.88 2.25 37.60
C GLY A 9 -22.86 1.12 37.77
N LEU A 10 -23.08 -0.09 37.25
CA LEU A 10 -22.63 -0.49 35.91
C LEU A 10 -21.09 -0.35 35.78
N ILE A 11 -20.31 -1.38 36.14
CA ILE A 11 -19.56 -2.23 35.20
C ILE A 11 -18.91 -1.44 34.04
N VAL A 12 -17.58 -1.57 33.96
CA VAL A 12 -16.61 -1.10 32.95
C VAL A 12 -15.82 0.17 33.32
N VAL A 13 -14.49 0.07 33.22
CA VAL A 13 -13.42 1.07 33.48
C VAL A 13 -13.12 1.19 34.99
N VAL A 14 -12.02 0.63 35.53
CA VAL A 14 -10.64 1.12 35.34
C VAL A 14 -9.64 -0.04 35.47
N VAL A 15 -8.85 -0.18 34.40
CA VAL A 15 -7.60 -0.92 34.28
C VAL A 15 -6.56 -0.40 35.28
N ALA A 16 -5.93 -1.28 36.07
CA ALA A 16 -4.48 -1.29 36.35
C ALA A 16 -4.16 -2.06 37.66
N LEU A 17 -3.00 -2.71 37.65
CA LEU A 17 -2.19 -3.24 38.76
C LEU A 17 -2.06 -4.76 38.80
N VAL A 18 -1.36 -5.31 37.80
CA VAL A 18 -0.38 -6.37 38.09
C VAL A 18 0.99 -5.75 37.87
N VAL A 19 1.64 -5.41 38.99
CA VAL A 19 2.99 -4.85 39.08
C VAL A 19 3.98 -6.00 39.26
N GLY A 20 5.07 -6.00 38.48
CA GLY A 20 6.36 -6.54 38.91
C GLY A 20 6.86 -7.80 38.20
N ALA A 21 7.94 -7.63 37.43
CA ALA A 21 8.84 -8.65 36.86
C ALA A 21 8.47 -9.27 35.50
N VAL A 22 8.55 -8.46 34.44
CA VAL A 22 9.07 -8.94 33.15
C VAL A 22 10.42 -8.26 32.95
N LEU A 23 11.48 -9.05 32.88
CA LEU A 23 12.86 -8.62 32.73
C LEU A 23 13.04 -7.94 31.37
N PHE A 24 12.94 -6.61 31.30
CA PHE A 24 13.48 -5.88 30.16
C PHE A 24 15.00 -5.85 30.31
N SER A 25 15.68 -6.89 29.83
CA SER A 25 17.11 -6.79 29.55
C SER A 25 17.28 -5.57 28.65
N ASN A 26 18.02 -4.56 29.13
CA ASN A 26 18.41 -3.41 28.33
C ASN A 26 19.06 -3.98 27.05
N PRO A 27 18.42 -3.88 25.86
CA PRO A 27 19.04 -4.36 24.65
C PRO A 27 20.40 -3.63 24.52
N PRO A 28 21.47 -4.29 24.04
CA PRO A 28 22.72 -3.59 23.77
C PRO A 28 22.40 -2.32 22.96
N PRO A 29 23.11 -1.20 23.15
CA PRO A 29 22.87 0.02 22.40
C PRO A 29 22.71 -0.37 20.93
N GLN A 30 21.47 -0.32 20.44
CA GLN A 30 21.21 -0.53 19.04
C GLN A 30 21.85 0.71 18.43
N THR A 31 23.06 0.57 17.88
CA THR A 31 23.55 1.55 16.92
C THR A 31 22.50 1.50 15.82
N SER A 32 21.61 2.48 15.80
CA SER A 32 20.73 2.70 14.67
C SER A 32 21.64 3.04 13.51
N ASN A 33 22.15 2.00 12.86
CA ASN A 33 22.74 2.11 11.56
C ASN A 33 21.56 2.49 10.69
N ASN A 34 21.39 3.80 10.50
CA ASN A 34 20.41 4.36 9.59
C ASN A 34 20.90 4.00 8.17
N VAL A 35 20.73 2.73 7.81
CA VAL A 35 21.04 2.24 6.48
C VAL A 35 19.96 2.85 5.60
N ASN A 36 20.36 3.74 4.72
CA ASN A 36 19.45 4.32 3.74
C ASN A 36 19.10 3.23 2.73
N VAL A 37 17.99 2.52 2.97
CA VAL A 37 17.54 1.43 2.10
C VAL A 37 16.62 2.00 1.03
N LEU A 38 17.07 1.95 -0.22
CA LEU A 38 16.23 2.34 -1.35
C LEU A 38 15.09 1.33 -1.51
N SER A 39 13.87 1.84 -1.51
CA SER A 39 12.66 1.05 -1.74
C SER A 39 11.63 1.88 -2.49
N PHE A 40 10.58 1.22 -2.98
CA PHE A 40 9.44 1.89 -3.57
C PHE A 40 8.16 1.10 -3.37
N THR A 41 7.03 1.79 -3.51
CA THR A 41 5.68 1.23 -3.51
C THR A 41 4.96 1.63 -4.80
N TYR A 42 3.79 1.04 -5.06
CA TYR A 42 2.97 1.41 -6.20
C TYR A 42 1.47 1.21 -5.94
N ASN A 43 0.66 2.00 -6.63
CA ASN A 43 -0.79 1.82 -6.74
C ASN A 43 -1.15 1.46 -8.19
N VAL A 44 -2.28 0.75 -8.36
CA VAL A 44 -2.73 0.27 -9.67
C VAL A 44 -4.15 0.76 -9.96
N SER A 45 -4.37 1.27 -11.17
CA SER A 45 -5.68 1.61 -11.72
C SER A 45 -5.77 1.13 -13.17
N GLY A 46 -6.48 0.02 -13.41
CA GLY A 46 -6.45 -0.66 -14.70
C GLY A 46 -5.05 -1.18 -15.02
N ASN A 47 -4.50 -0.80 -16.18
CA ASN A 47 -3.13 -1.14 -16.59
C ASN A 47 -2.10 -0.05 -16.23
N THR A 48 -2.53 0.99 -15.51
CA THR A 48 -1.67 2.11 -15.10
C THR A 48 -1.19 1.91 -13.67
N PHE A 49 0.13 1.96 -13.50
CA PHE A 49 0.82 1.89 -12.22
C PHE A 49 1.38 3.26 -11.88
N THR A 50 1.16 3.70 -10.65
CA THR A 50 1.83 4.89 -10.10
C THR A 50 2.82 4.43 -9.06
N PHE A 51 4.11 4.69 -9.29
CA PHE A 51 5.22 4.31 -8.44
C PHE A 51 5.66 5.47 -7.55
N TYR A 52 6.03 5.15 -6.32
CA TYR A 52 6.49 6.09 -5.30
C TYR A 52 7.83 5.61 -4.76
N ALA A 53 8.90 6.34 -5.07
CA ALA A 53 10.20 6.14 -4.44
C ALA A 53 10.10 6.48 -2.94
N ALA A 54 10.87 5.79 -2.11
CA ALA A 54 11.03 6.16 -0.72
C ALA A 54 11.66 7.55 -0.58
N ASP A 55 11.33 8.24 0.50
CA ASP A 55 11.97 9.49 0.89
C ASP A 55 13.47 9.26 1.21
N GLY A 56 14.24 10.34 1.28
CA GLY A 56 15.67 10.24 1.57
C GLY A 56 16.54 10.03 0.33
N PHE A 57 15.99 10.22 -0.87
CA PHE A 57 16.66 10.02 -2.16
C PHE A 57 16.41 11.16 -3.16
N THR A 58 17.37 11.37 -4.06
CA THR A 58 17.29 12.25 -5.23
C THR A 58 17.62 11.48 -6.51
N ASN A 59 17.52 12.16 -7.66
CA ASN A 59 17.93 11.61 -8.96
C ASN A 59 17.23 10.28 -9.30
N CYS A 60 15.99 10.12 -8.85
CA CYS A 60 15.21 8.91 -9.06
C CYS A 60 14.96 8.68 -10.56
N THR A 61 15.45 7.55 -11.06
CA THR A 61 15.26 7.08 -12.44
C THR A 61 14.64 5.68 -12.43
N TRP A 62 13.77 5.43 -13.39
CA TRP A 62 12.95 4.22 -13.47
C TRP A 62 13.17 3.51 -14.79
N ASN A 63 13.26 2.19 -14.74
CA ASN A 63 13.09 1.29 -15.86
C ASN A 63 11.88 0.41 -15.57
N PHE A 64 10.87 0.44 -16.44
CA PHE A 64 9.60 -0.24 -16.20
C PHE A 64 9.58 -1.70 -16.65
N GLY A 65 10.67 -2.20 -17.24
CA GLY A 65 10.81 -3.59 -17.69
C GLY A 65 10.20 -3.88 -19.06
N ASP A 66 9.66 -2.86 -19.75
CA ASP A 66 9.05 -2.94 -21.08
C ASP A 66 9.78 -2.07 -22.12
N SER A 67 11.06 -1.75 -21.87
CA SER A 67 11.92 -0.80 -22.60
C SER A 67 11.64 0.68 -22.39
N SER A 68 10.59 1.04 -21.65
CA SER A 68 10.33 2.44 -21.30
C SER A 68 10.99 2.83 -19.97
N THR A 69 11.21 4.14 -19.80
CA THR A 69 11.87 4.73 -18.63
C THR A 69 11.10 5.95 -18.11
N GLY A 70 11.39 6.33 -16.87
CA GLY A 70 10.78 7.49 -16.21
C GLY A 70 11.75 8.15 -15.21
N ALA A 71 11.38 9.32 -14.71
CA ALA A 71 12.16 10.06 -13.73
C ALA A 71 11.26 10.77 -12.71
N GLY A 72 11.78 10.98 -11.50
CA GLY A 72 11.10 11.64 -10.39
C GLY A 72 10.76 10.69 -9.24
N SER A 73 10.43 11.26 -8.08
CA SER A 73 10.04 10.52 -6.87
C SER A 73 8.68 9.85 -7.00
N VAL A 74 7.78 10.43 -7.80
CA VAL A 74 6.49 9.85 -8.17
C VAL A 74 6.37 9.83 -9.69
N VAL A 75 6.05 8.67 -10.26
CA VAL A 75 5.91 8.50 -11.71
C VAL A 75 4.75 7.55 -12.02
N SER A 76 4.01 7.83 -13.09
CA SER A 76 2.97 6.94 -13.59
C SER A 76 3.38 6.32 -14.92
N HIS A 77 3.11 5.04 -15.09
CA HIS A 77 3.37 4.28 -16.31
C HIS A 77 2.19 3.36 -16.66
N THR A 78 1.89 3.21 -17.95
CA THR A 78 0.79 2.34 -18.41
C THR A 78 1.33 1.24 -19.30
N TYR A 79 1.11 -0.01 -18.89
CA TYR A 79 1.54 -1.18 -19.65
C TYR A 79 0.52 -1.54 -20.74
N GLN A 80 1.01 -1.73 -21.97
CA GLN A 80 0.15 -2.05 -23.10
C GLN A 80 -0.21 -3.54 -23.18
N THR A 81 0.68 -4.40 -22.69
CA THR A 81 0.51 -5.85 -22.77
C THR A 81 0.41 -6.46 -21.37
N ASN A 82 -0.27 -7.59 -21.28
CA ASN A 82 -0.26 -8.39 -20.06
C ASN A 82 1.10 -9.06 -19.90
N GLY A 83 1.60 -9.12 -18.68
CA GLY A 83 2.91 -9.69 -18.43
C GLY A 83 3.40 -9.42 -17.02
N ASN A 84 4.53 -10.04 -16.70
CA ASN A 84 5.26 -9.76 -15.48
C ASN A 84 6.47 -8.90 -15.81
N TYR A 85 6.57 -7.72 -15.19
CA TYR A 85 7.60 -6.73 -15.49
C TYR A 85 8.47 -6.49 -14.26
N GLN A 86 9.79 -6.52 -14.47
CA GLN A 86 10.75 -6.14 -13.44
C GLN A 86 10.94 -4.62 -13.50
N VAL A 87 10.35 -3.91 -12.54
CA VAL A 87 10.53 -2.47 -12.39
C VAL A 87 11.77 -2.22 -11.55
N THR A 88 12.67 -1.39 -12.04
CA THR A 88 13.92 -1.01 -11.37
C THR A 88 13.94 0.49 -11.12
N LEU A 89 14.17 0.88 -9.86
CA LEU A 89 14.43 2.25 -9.41
C LEU A 89 15.93 2.39 -9.13
N THR A 90 16.56 3.42 -9.68
CA THR A 90 17.91 3.86 -9.30
C THR A 90 17.85 5.28 -8.76
N ALA A 91 18.48 5.53 -7.60
CA ALA A 91 18.44 6.83 -6.95
C ALA A 91 19.68 7.09 -6.07
N ASP A 92 19.96 8.36 -5.82
CA ASP A 92 21.08 8.80 -4.98
C ASP A 92 20.59 9.12 -3.57
N PRO A 93 21.18 8.56 -2.51
CA PRO A 93 20.80 8.89 -1.15
C PRO A 93 21.10 10.38 -0.84
N LEU A 94 20.14 11.06 -0.20
CA LEU A 94 20.25 12.47 0.18
C LEU A 94 21.38 12.75 1.18
N THR A 95 21.77 11.72 1.94
CA THR A 95 22.79 11.82 2.98
C THR A 95 23.72 10.63 2.94
N GLY A 96 24.98 10.88 3.29
CA GLY A 96 26.01 9.85 3.40
C GLY A 96 26.82 9.64 2.12
N PRO A 97 27.95 8.93 2.20
CA PRO A 97 28.91 8.79 1.09
C PRO A 97 28.51 7.68 0.10
N LEU A 98 27.26 7.19 0.17
CA LEU A 98 26.81 6.10 -0.68
C LEU A 98 26.63 6.63 -2.12
N GLY A 99 27.11 5.86 -3.11
CA GLY A 99 26.78 6.09 -4.50
C GLY A 99 25.33 5.71 -4.81
N SER A 100 24.93 5.81 -6.08
CA SER A 100 23.60 5.43 -6.53
C SER A 100 23.24 4.01 -6.08
N LEU A 101 22.05 3.87 -5.51
CA LEU A 101 21.46 2.59 -5.12
C LEU A 101 20.44 2.15 -6.16
N SER A 102 20.20 0.83 -6.25
CA SER A 102 19.16 0.27 -7.09
C SER A 102 18.25 -0.67 -6.30
N ALA A 103 16.94 -0.59 -6.57
CA ALA A 103 15.92 -1.48 -6.01
C ALA A 103 15.01 -1.96 -7.13
N PHE A 104 14.50 -3.20 -7.04
CA PHE A 104 13.57 -3.74 -8.03
C PHE A 104 12.37 -4.46 -7.40
N LYS A 105 11.25 -4.48 -8.11
CA LYS A 105 10.06 -5.30 -7.80
C LYS A 105 9.45 -5.84 -9.09
N GLN A 106 8.90 -7.04 -9.00
CA GLN A 106 8.07 -7.60 -10.06
C GLN A 106 6.65 -7.04 -9.94
N VAL A 107 6.06 -6.60 -11.06
CA VAL A 107 4.66 -6.20 -11.15
C VAL A 107 3.94 -7.04 -12.20
N LEU A 108 2.75 -7.51 -11.85
CA LEU A 108 1.91 -8.33 -12.73
C LEU A 108 0.82 -7.45 -13.36
N VAL A 109 0.83 -7.38 -14.68
CA VAL A 109 -0.19 -6.68 -15.48
C VAL A 109 -1.12 -7.72 -16.08
N THR A 110 -2.41 -7.58 -15.79
CA THR A 110 -3.46 -8.43 -16.35
C THR A 110 -4.63 -7.56 -16.79
N THR A 111 -5.18 -7.85 -17.96
CA THR A 111 -6.43 -7.25 -18.40
C THR A 111 -7.52 -7.71 -17.45
N VAL A 112 -8.16 -6.76 -16.79
CA VAL A 112 -9.42 -7.00 -16.10
C VAL A 112 -10.49 -7.14 -17.17
N THR A 113 -10.81 -8.37 -17.58
CA THR A 113 -11.95 -8.62 -18.45
C THR A 113 -13.22 -8.40 -17.64
N THR A 114 -13.82 -7.20 -17.75
CA THR A 114 -15.16 -6.95 -17.24
C THR A 114 -16.17 -7.74 -18.08
N LEU A 115 -16.56 -8.92 -17.60
CA LEU A 115 -17.71 -9.70 -18.09
C LEU A 115 -19.03 -9.01 -17.69
N ILE A 116 -19.29 -7.79 -18.18
CA ILE A 116 -20.59 -7.13 -17.99
C ILE A 116 -21.20 -6.59 -19.30
N HIS A 117 -20.53 -6.69 -20.45
CA HIS A 117 -21.14 -6.32 -21.73
C HIS A 117 -22.00 -7.40 -22.39
N HIS A 118 -22.01 -8.64 -21.90
CA HIS A 118 -22.80 -9.73 -22.52
C HIS A 118 -24.04 -10.18 -21.72
N TYR A 119 -24.30 -9.62 -20.53
CA TYR A 119 -25.44 -10.05 -19.70
C TYR A 119 -26.69 -9.15 -19.82
N PHE A 120 -26.61 -8.01 -20.51
CA PHE A 120 -27.76 -7.08 -20.63
C PHE A 120 -28.58 -7.23 -21.92
N GLU A 121 -28.11 -7.94 -22.94
CA GLU A 121 -28.86 -8.08 -24.20
C GLU A 121 -29.94 -9.18 -24.18
N ASN A 122 -29.96 -10.05 -23.16
CA ASN A 122 -30.94 -11.15 -23.06
C ASN A 122 -32.14 -10.85 -22.15
N LEU A 123 -32.24 -9.65 -21.58
CA LEU A 123 -33.41 -9.24 -20.79
C LEU A 123 -34.41 -8.44 -21.65
N ASN A 124 -34.93 -9.07 -22.72
CA ASN A 124 -36.15 -8.59 -23.37
C ASN A 124 -37.34 -8.85 -22.43
N VAL A 125 -37.51 -8.00 -21.43
CA VAL A 125 -38.77 -7.91 -20.67
C VAL A 125 -39.78 -7.24 -21.60
N THR A 126 -40.48 -8.06 -22.39
CA THR A 126 -41.68 -7.62 -23.09
C THR A 126 -42.72 -7.27 -22.04
N MET A 127 -42.80 -6.00 -21.64
CA MET A 127 -43.95 -5.52 -20.90
C MET A 127 -45.15 -5.59 -21.84
N GLY A 128 -45.98 -6.62 -21.67
CA GLY A 128 -47.28 -6.71 -22.31
C GLY A 128 -48.14 -5.54 -21.86
N ASN A 129 -48.48 -4.66 -22.79
CA ASN A 129 -49.57 -3.71 -22.62
C ASN A 129 -50.87 -4.51 -22.43
N SER A 130 -51.43 -4.56 -21.23
CA SER A 130 -52.79 -5.07 -21.00
C SER A 130 -53.71 -3.88 -20.82
N THR A 131 -54.40 -3.53 -21.91
CA THR A 131 -55.56 -2.67 -21.91
C THR A 131 -56.67 -3.30 -21.06
N THR A 132 -57.23 -2.56 -20.11
CA THR A 132 -58.65 -2.67 -19.73
C THR A 132 -59.11 -1.34 -19.16
#